data_AF-A0A4R6VCE6-F1
#
_entry.id   AF-A0A4R6VCE6-F1
#
_cell.length_a   1.000
_cell.length_b   1.000
_cell.length_c   1.000
_cell.angle_alpha   90.00
_cell.angle_beta   90.00
_cell.angle_gamma   90.00
#
_symmetry.space_group_name_H-M   'P 1'
#
loop_
_entity.id
_entity.type
_entity.pdbx_description
1 polymer ?
#
loop_
_entity_poly.entity_id
_entity_poly.type
_entity_poly.pdbx_seq_one_letter_code
_entity_poly.pdbx_strand_id
1 'polypeptide(L)'
;MTHADERAAPHRDPGIVSLLLRVALPVGVLGAGLLTATALGGDAPVTEVRTLVLRAVGGAAVSVAAVAVIVVLARFAHRRPLRHFGLTPPRDAWRALLSGALAWLVPASTAFAVLALFGAPLTATAPGPEFAGTAFLLLLAVLLSEAVPEEIVFRGYVTGALGERLPDWWTILAQSALFTGFALLLRGYSGLADLTMFAAMGIGLGYLRLATGSVWTTVGFHTAFQTGSQLVLTHGVLDFAGPPPLALLALGTAPFAVGAVLVSMLAPAYPQLFARRRQRPPRTPTGRAGPCDDLDADAPETDVTGH
;
A
#
# COMPACT_ATOMS: atom_id res chain seq x y z
N MET A 1 -6.51 25.80 47.76
CA MET A 1 -6.38 25.52 46.31
C MET A 1 -5.79 24.13 46.16
N THR A 2 -6.66 23.15 45.91
CA THR A 2 -6.33 21.73 45.79
C THR A 2 -5.82 21.45 44.38
N HIS A 3 -4.55 21.07 44.26
CA HIS A 3 -3.99 20.47 43.05
C HIS A 3 -4.73 19.15 42.80
N ALA A 4 -5.65 19.16 41.83
CA ALA A 4 -6.24 17.96 41.29
C ALA A 4 -5.16 17.22 40.49
N ASP A 5 -4.65 16.16 41.10
CA ASP A 5 -3.79 15.14 40.53
C ASP A 5 -4.56 14.41 39.42
N GLU A 6 -4.52 14.95 38.19
CA GLU A 6 -5.02 14.29 36.98
C GLU A 6 -4.15 13.05 36.72
N ARG A 7 -4.46 11.96 37.42
CA ARG A 7 -3.88 10.64 37.17
C ARG A 7 -4.22 10.24 35.74
N ALA A 8 -3.25 10.39 34.85
CA ALA A 8 -3.31 9.84 33.50
C ALA A 8 -3.72 8.37 33.60
N ALA A 9 -4.91 8.04 33.10
CA ALA A 9 -5.43 6.69 33.16
C ALA A 9 -4.41 5.74 32.50
N PRO A 10 -4.08 4.61 33.14
CA PRO A 10 -3.08 3.69 32.60
C PRO A 10 -3.52 3.21 31.21
N HIS A 11 -2.64 3.42 30.23
CA HIS A 11 -2.81 2.92 28.87
C HIS A 11 -2.81 1.39 28.95
N ARG A 12 -4.00 0.78 29.03
CA ARG A 12 -4.11 -0.68 28.93
C ARG A 12 -3.83 -1.07 27.50
N ASP A 13 -2.73 -1.78 27.29
CA ASP A 13 -2.48 -2.43 26.02
C ASP A 13 -3.66 -3.35 25.70
N PRO A 14 -4.25 -3.25 24.49
CA PRO A 14 -5.36 -4.12 24.13
C PRO A 14 -4.91 -5.58 24.29
N GLY A 15 -5.77 -6.47 24.80
CA GLY A 15 -5.42 -7.90 24.84
C GLY A 15 -5.17 -8.49 23.44
N ILE A 16 -4.55 -9.67 23.36
CA ILE A 16 -4.35 -10.39 22.08
C ILE A 16 -5.67 -10.64 21.34
N VAL A 17 -6.74 -10.95 22.07
CA VAL A 17 -8.10 -11.12 21.54
C VAL A 17 -8.59 -9.85 20.83
N SER A 18 -8.33 -8.68 21.40
CA SER A 18 -8.73 -7.41 20.79
C SER A 18 -7.99 -7.16 19.48
N LEU A 19 -6.69 -7.49 19.41
CA LEU A 19 -5.91 -7.40 18.17
C LEU A 19 -6.45 -8.35 17.10
N LEU A 20 -6.71 -9.61 17.47
CA LEU A 20 -7.26 -10.60 16.54
C LEU A 20 -8.60 -10.14 15.96
N LEU A 21 -9.51 -9.62 16.79
CA LEU A 21 -10.79 -9.08 16.32
C LEU A 21 -10.62 -7.87 15.41
N ARG A 22 -9.68 -6.97 15.73
CA ARG A 22 -9.35 -5.80 14.91
C ARG A 22 -8.82 -6.20 13.55
N VAL A 23 -8.04 -7.27 13.44
CA VAL A 23 -7.54 -7.79 12.16
C VAL A 23 -8.63 -8.57 11.41
N ALA A 24 -9.37 -9.43 12.11
CA ALA A 24 -10.37 -10.31 11.50
C ALA A 24 -11.55 -9.54 10.90
N LEU A 25 -12.00 -8.45 11.53
CA LEU A 25 -13.15 -7.68 11.06
C LEU A 25 -12.95 -7.08 9.64
N PRO A 26 -11.92 -6.26 9.37
CA PRO A 26 -11.72 -5.69 8.04
C PRO A 26 -11.38 -6.75 6.99
N VAL A 27 -10.62 -7.79 7.35
CA VAL A 27 -10.32 -8.91 6.45
C VAL A 27 -11.60 -9.70 6.11
N GLY A 28 -12.47 -9.92 7.09
CA GLY A 28 -13.75 -10.61 6.91
C GLY A 28 -14.73 -9.81 6.05
N VAL A 29 -14.84 -8.49 6.27
CA VAL A 29 -15.66 -7.60 5.41
C VAL A 29 -15.15 -7.63 3.97
N LEU A 30 -13.84 -7.55 3.77
CA LEU A 30 -13.22 -7.65 2.45
C LEU A 30 -13.52 -9.00 1.80
N GLY A 31 -13.28 -10.11 2.50
CA GLY A 31 -13.52 -11.46 2.00
C GLY A 31 -14.98 -11.70 1.64
N ALA A 32 -15.91 -11.34 2.52
CA ALA A 32 -17.35 -11.47 2.27
C ALA A 32 -17.78 -10.62 1.06
N GLY A 33 -17.27 -9.39 0.94
CA GLY A 33 -17.55 -8.51 -0.18
C GLY A 33 -17.07 -9.10 -1.52
N LEU A 34 -15.83 -9.60 -1.58
CA LEU A 34 -15.28 -10.20 -2.79
C LEU A 34 -15.98 -11.52 -3.15
N LEU A 35 -16.28 -12.38 -2.18
CA LEU A 35 -17.05 -13.60 -2.43
C LEU A 35 -18.44 -13.30 -2.99
N THR A 36 -19.10 -12.27 -2.44
CA THR A 36 -20.41 -11.83 -2.94
C THR A 36 -20.29 -11.29 -4.37
N ALA A 37 -19.28 -10.47 -4.66
CA ALA A 37 -19.04 -9.94 -6.00
C ALA A 37 -18.77 -11.06 -7.02
N THR A 38 -17.97 -12.07 -6.65
CA THR A 38 -17.71 -13.25 -7.49
C THR A 38 -18.98 -14.07 -7.71
N ALA A 39 -19.78 -14.33 -6.66
CA ALA A 39 -21.04 -15.06 -6.77
C ALA A 39 -22.05 -14.36 -7.69
N LEU A 40 -22.11 -13.02 -7.66
CA LEU A 40 -22.96 -12.22 -8.54
C LEU A 40 -22.46 -12.19 -10.00
N GLY A 41 -21.15 -12.36 -10.21
CA GLY A 41 -20.55 -12.49 -11.54
C GLY A 41 -20.91 -13.80 -12.25
N GLY A 42 -21.15 -14.87 -11.47
CA GLY A 42 -21.42 -16.21 -11.99
C GLY A 42 -20.22 -16.81 -12.74
N ASP A 43 -20.47 -17.76 -13.63
CA ASP A 43 -19.43 -18.48 -14.40
C ASP A 43 -18.99 -17.74 -15.68
N ALA A 44 -19.30 -16.45 -15.79
CA ALA A 44 -18.93 -15.66 -16.97
C ALA A 44 -17.39 -15.55 -17.10
N PRO A 45 -16.82 -15.70 -18.30
CA PRO A 45 -15.39 -15.52 -18.52
C PRO A 45 -14.90 -14.17 -18.00
N VAL A 46 -13.74 -14.18 -17.35
CA VAL A 46 -13.12 -12.98 -16.75
C VAL A 46 -12.73 -11.91 -17.76
N THR A 47 -12.62 -12.30 -19.04
CA THR A 47 -12.24 -11.45 -20.17
C THR A 47 -13.42 -10.72 -20.80
N GLU A 48 -14.66 -11.09 -20.47
CA GLU A 48 -15.84 -10.42 -21.01
C GLU A 48 -15.97 -8.99 -20.47
N VAL A 49 -16.36 -8.07 -21.36
CA VAL A 49 -16.63 -6.66 -21.01
C VAL A 49 -17.64 -6.55 -19.86
N ARG A 50 -18.71 -7.36 -19.89
CA ARG A 50 -19.71 -7.40 -18.82
C ARG A 50 -19.07 -7.78 -17.48
N THR A 51 -18.22 -8.80 -17.46
CA THR A 51 -17.51 -9.24 -16.26
C THR A 51 -16.58 -8.16 -15.72
N LEU A 52 -15.84 -7.45 -16.58
CA LEU A 52 -15.00 -6.33 -16.17
C LEU A 52 -15.81 -5.18 -15.56
N VAL A 53 -16.97 -4.85 -16.15
CA VAL A 53 -17.88 -3.83 -15.60
C VAL A 53 -18.42 -4.26 -14.24
N LEU A 54 -18.86 -5.51 -14.09
CA LEU A 54 -19.35 -6.03 -12.80
C LEU A 54 -18.24 -6.05 -11.75
N ARG A 55 -17.01 -6.44 -12.11
CA ARG A 55 -15.83 -6.37 -11.23
C ARG A 55 -15.55 -4.94 -10.79
N ALA A 56 -15.59 -3.97 -11.69
CA ALA A 56 -15.37 -2.57 -11.36
C ALA A 56 -16.45 -2.01 -10.42
N VAL A 57 -17.73 -2.25 -10.72
CA VAL A 57 -18.86 -1.75 -9.92
C VAL A 57 -18.93 -2.45 -8.55
N GLY A 58 -18.84 -3.79 -8.53
CA GLY A 58 -18.79 -4.56 -7.29
C GLY A 58 -17.55 -4.22 -6.45
N GLY A 59 -16.40 -4.08 -7.11
CA GLY A 59 -15.16 -3.62 -6.49
C GLY A 59 -15.28 -2.24 -5.86
N ALA A 60 -15.96 -1.29 -6.52
CA ALA A 60 -16.23 0.02 -5.92
C ALA A 60 -17.02 -0.09 -4.61
N ALA A 61 -18.05 -0.94 -4.57
CA ALA A 61 -18.82 -1.19 -3.36
C ALA A 61 -17.96 -1.82 -2.25
N VAL A 62 -17.12 -2.81 -2.60
CA VAL A 62 -16.19 -3.46 -1.66
C VAL A 62 -15.15 -2.46 -1.13
N SER A 63 -14.58 -1.63 -2.00
CA SER A 63 -13.65 -0.55 -1.62
C SER A 63 -14.27 0.43 -0.65
N VAL A 64 -15.51 0.87 -0.92
CA VAL A 64 -16.24 1.78 -0.01
C VAL A 64 -16.48 1.11 1.34
N ALA A 65 -16.90 -0.16 1.36
CA ALA A 65 -17.11 -0.91 2.60
C ALA A 65 -15.81 -1.09 3.41
N ALA A 66 -14.70 -1.42 2.74
CA ALA A 66 -13.38 -1.55 3.35
C ALA A 66 -12.89 -0.21 3.95
N VAL A 67 -13.03 0.89 3.21
CA VAL A 67 -12.69 2.22 3.72
C VAL A 67 -13.59 2.58 4.91
N ALA A 68 -14.89 2.35 4.82
CA ALA A 68 -15.84 2.65 5.89
C ALA A 68 -15.51 1.90 7.18
N VAL A 69 -15.24 0.59 7.11
CA VAL A 69 -14.91 -0.19 8.31
C VAL A 69 -13.60 0.29 8.94
N ILE A 70 -12.62 0.69 8.12
CA ILE A 70 -11.35 1.25 8.62
C ILE A 70 -11.54 2.62 9.24
N VAL A 71 -12.39 3.48 8.68
CA VAL A 71 -12.73 4.78 9.29
C VAL A 71 -13.37 4.57 10.67
N VAL A 72 -14.31 3.63 10.79
CA VAL A 72 -14.95 3.27 12.06
C VAL A 72 -13.91 2.75 13.05
N LEU A 73 -13.09 1.78 12.65
CA LEU A 73 -12.07 1.20 13.54
C LEU A 73 -10.99 2.21 13.94
N ALA A 74 -10.53 3.04 13.02
CA ALA A 74 -9.55 4.10 13.30
C ALA A 74 -10.11 5.11 14.31
N ARG A 75 -11.38 5.50 14.17
CA ARG A 75 -12.03 6.50 15.03
C ARG A 75 -12.39 5.95 16.41
N PHE A 76 -12.96 4.75 16.47
CA PHE A 76 -13.54 4.21 17.71
C PHE A 76 -12.63 3.20 18.43
N ALA A 77 -11.92 2.34 17.71
CA ALA A 77 -11.07 1.30 18.32
C ALA A 77 -9.64 1.79 18.60
N HIS A 78 -9.04 2.52 17.68
CA HIS A 78 -7.66 3.04 17.83
C HIS A 78 -7.60 4.49 18.28
N ARG A 79 -8.64 5.30 18.02
CA ARG A 79 -8.63 6.76 18.23
C ARG A 79 -7.40 7.42 17.60
N ARG A 80 -6.99 6.92 16.43
CA ARG A 80 -5.85 7.42 15.64
C ARG A 80 -6.36 8.02 14.33
N PRO A 81 -5.70 9.06 13.80
CA PRO A 81 -6.05 9.60 12.50
C PRO A 81 -5.69 8.61 11.38
N LEU A 82 -6.44 8.60 10.27
CA LEU A 82 -6.23 7.67 9.13
C LEU A 82 -4.79 7.67 8.58
N ARG A 83 -4.10 8.81 8.67
CA ARG A 83 -2.68 8.93 8.30
C ARG A 83 -1.76 7.96 9.05
N HIS A 84 -2.14 7.54 10.26
CA HIS A 84 -1.38 6.54 11.02
C HIS A 84 -1.32 5.20 10.27
N PHE A 85 -2.40 4.86 9.58
CA PHE A 85 -2.50 3.68 8.72
C PHE A 85 -1.96 3.95 7.31
N GLY A 86 -1.29 5.07 7.04
CA GLY A 86 -0.71 5.40 5.74
C GLY A 86 -1.72 5.88 4.69
N LEU A 87 -2.95 6.20 5.11
CA LEU A 87 -3.97 6.82 4.27
C LEU A 87 -3.80 8.35 4.31
N THR A 88 -3.13 8.89 3.29
CA THR A 88 -2.94 10.34 3.14
C THR A 88 -4.11 10.99 2.35
N PRO A 89 -4.32 12.30 2.47
CA PRO A 89 -5.39 13.00 1.74
C PRO A 89 -5.21 12.90 0.21
N PRO A 90 -6.30 13.05 -0.57
CA PRO A 90 -6.29 12.87 -2.03
C PRO A 90 -5.22 13.69 -2.77
N ARG A 91 -4.96 14.92 -2.32
CA ARG A 91 -3.96 15.81 -2.93
C ARG A 91 -2.53 15.23 -2.95
N ASP A 92 -2.22 14.39 -1.96
CA ASP A 92 -0.91 13.77 -1.77
C ASP A 92 -0.93 12.31 -2.24
N ALA A 93 -2.10 11.66 -2.19
CA ALA A 93 -2.34 10.27 -2.59
C ALA A 93 -1.99 9.99 -4.05
N TRP A 94 -2.38 10.88 -4.98
CA TRP A 94 -2.18 10.63 -6.42
C TRP A 94 -0.69 10.56 -6.80
N ARG A 95 0.18 11.37 -6.17
CA ARG A 95 1.63 11.33 -6.42
C ARG A 95 2.23 10.01 -5.98
N ALA A 96 1.84 9.53 -4.79
CA ALA A 96 2.30 8.25 -4.27
C ALA A 96 1.79 7.10 -5.14
N LEU A 97 0.53 7.15 -5.56
CA LEU A 97 -0.08 6.19 -6.49
C LEU A 97 0.67 6.15 -7.82
N LEU A 98 0.87 7.29 -8.47
CA LEU A 98 1.63 7.33 -9.73
C LEU A 98 3.08 6.88 -9.55
N SER A 99 3.73 7.27 -8.46
CA SER A 99 5.12 6.86 -8.19
C SER A 99 5.22 5.34 -7.99
N GLY A 100 4.26 4.73 -7.28
CA GLY A 100 4.17 3.29 -7.14
C GLY A 100 3.89 2.58 -8.47
N ALA A 101 2.95 3.10 -9.26
CA ALA A 101 2.63 2.55 -10.58
C ALA A 101 3.84 2.60 -11.52
N LEU A 102 4.55 3.73 -11.57
CA LEU A 102 5.76 3.90 -12.38
C LEU A 102 6.92 3.04 -11.89
N ALA A 103 7.05 2.83 -10.58
CA ALA A 103 8.07 1.96 -10.00
C ALA A 103 7.94 0.50 -10.44
N TRP A 104 6.74 0.05 -10.82
CA TRP A 104 6.55 -1.26 -11.45
C TRP A 104 6.59 -1.18 -12.98
N LEU A 105 5.88 -0.20 -13.57
CA LEU A 105 5.67 -0.10 -15.02
C LEU A 105 6.98 0.11 -15.77
N VAL A 106 7.85 1.01 -15.31
CA VAL A 106 9.10 1.32 -16.00
C VAL A 106 10.02 0.09 -16.08
N PRO A 107 10.31 -0.63 -14.98
CA PRO A 107 11.06 -1.87 -15.05
C PRO A 107 10.40 -2.97 -15.88
N ALA A 108 9.07 -3.16 -15.78
CA ALA A 108 8.37 -4.19 -16.54
C ALA A 108 8.43 -3.91 -18.05
N SER A 109 8.15 -2.68 -18.47
CA SER A 109 8.27 -2.25 -19.87
C SER A 109 9.71 -2.37 -20.37
N THR A 110 10.70 -2.04 -19.53
CA THR A 110 12.12 -2.22 -19.88
C THR A 110 12.47 -3.70 -20.07
N ALA A 111 11.99 -4.58 -19.20
CA ALA A 111 12.21 -6.02 -19.32
C ALA A 111 11.61 -6.57 -20.63
N PHE A 112 10.37 -6.20 -20.96
CA PHE A 112 9.75 -6.59 -22.23
C PHE A 112 10.46 -6.00 -23.45
N ALA A 113 10.93 -4.75 -23.38
CA ALA A 113 11.71 -4.14 -24.45
C ALA A 113 13.03 -4.90 -24.68
N VAL A 114 13.74 -5.29 -23.61
CA VAL A 114 14.95 -6.12 -23.72
C VAL A 114 14.62 -7.48 -24.33
N LEU A 115 13.56 -8.15 -23.88
CA LEU A 115 13.14 -9.44 -24.45
C LEU A 115 12.78 -9.34 -25.94
N ALA A 116 12.18 -8.23 -26.36
CA ALA A 116 11.91 -7.96 -27.78
C ALA A 116 13.19 -7.89 -28.62
N LEU A 117 14.28 -7.29 -28.09
CA LEU A 117 15.59 -7.25 -28.76
C LEU A 117 16.20 -8.66 -28.94
N PHE A 118 15.82 -9.62 -28.10
CA PHE A 118 16.23 -11.03 -28.18
C PHE A 118 15.23 -11.91 -28.94
N GLY A 119 14.31 -11.32 -29.70
CA GLY A 119 13.37 -12.06 -30.55
C GLY A 119 12.11 -12.56 -29.82
N ALA A 120 11.83 -12.07 -28.62
CA ALA A 120 10.60 -12.36 -27.87
C ALA A 120 9.77 -11.07 -27.67
N PRO A 121 9.18 -10.49 -28.74
CA PRO A 121 8.38 -9.27 -28.61
C PRO A 121 7.05 -9.52 -27.89
N LEU A 122 6.55 -8.47 -27.27
CA LEU A 122 5.16 -8.35 -26.81
C LEU A 122 4.39 -7.56 -27.86
N THR A 123 3.35 -8.17 -28.44
CA THR A 123 2.60 -7.60 -29.57
C THR A 123 1.12 -7.46 -29.23
N ALA A 124 0.49 -6.39 -29.71
CA ALA A 124 -0.95 -6.24 -29.61
C ALA A 124 -1.63 -7.10 -30.67
N THR A 125 -2.56 -7.95 -30.23
CA THR A 125 -3.35 -8.84 -31.10
C THR A 125 -4.70 -8.23 -31.46
N ALA A 126 -5.19 -7.28 -30.66
CA ALA A 126 -6.46 -6.59 -30.85
C ALA A 126 -6.29 -5.22 -31.54
N PRO A 127 -7.30 -4.73 -32.28
CA PRO A 127 -7.33 -3.37 -32.78
C PRO A 127 -7.18 -2.33 -31.65
N GLY A 128 -6.56 -1.18 -31.96
CA GLY A 128 -6.26 -0.13 -30.98
C GLY A 128 -7.43 0.28 -30.06
N PRO A 129 -8.66 0.53 -30.58
CA PRO A 129 -9.80 0.87 -29.74
C PRO A 129 -10.23 -0.26 -28.79
N GLU A 130 -10.19 -1.51 -29.26
CA GLU A 130 -10.53 -2.68 -28.44
C GLU A 130 -9.50 -2.90 -27.33
N PHE A 131 -8.21 -2.83 -27.68
CA PHE A 131 -7.11 -2.88 -26.71
C PHE A 131 -7.26 -1.79 -25.64
N ALA A 132 -7.50 -0.54 -26.06
CA ALA A 132 -7.63 0.58 -25.14
C ALA A 132 -8.87 0.43 -24.22
N GLY A 133 -10.00 -0.03 -24.77
CA GLY A 133 -11.21 -0.30 -24.00
C GLY A 133 -11.01 -1.40 -22.95
N THR A 134 -10.42 -2.53 -23.35
CA THR A 134 -10.09 -3.64 -22.45
C THR A 134 -9.10 -3.21 -21.37
N ALA A 135 -8.02 -2.52 -21.74
CA ALA A 135 -7.02 -2.03 -20.79
C ALA A 135 -7.62 -1.05 -19.77
N PHE A 136 -8.49 -0.14 -20.22
CA PHE A 136 -9.15 0.81 -19.33
C PHE A 136 -10.13 0.14 -18.36
N LEU A 137 -11.01 -0.74 -18.87
CA LEU A 137 -11.97 -1.45 -18.03
C LEU A 137 -11.27 -2.40 -17.03
N LEU A 138 -10.22 -3.07 -17.48
CA LEU A 138 -9.40 -3.93 -16.63
C LEU A 138 -8.68 -3.13 -15.55
N LEU A 139 -8.11 -1.97 -15.89
CA LEU A 139 -7.50 -1.07 -14.91
C LEU A 139 -8.51 -0.67 -13.82
N LEU A 140 -9.74 -0.32 -14.20
CA LEU A 140 -10.79 0.02 -13.23
C LEU A 140 -11.20 -1.19 -12.38
N ALA A 141 -11.37 -2.36 -13.01
CA ALA A 141 -11.68 -3.60 -12.31
C ALA A 141 -10.61 -3.91 -11.27
N VAL A 142 -9.35 -4.00 -11.67
CA VAL A 142 -8.20 -4.26 -10.79
C VAL A 142 -8.08 -3.21 -9.68
N LEU A 143 -8.15 -1.92 -10.04
CA LEU A 143 -7.99 -0.84 -9.05
C LEU A 143 -9.05 -0.95 -7.95
N LEU A 144 -10.30 -1.19 -8.32
CA LEU A 144 -11.45 -1.10 -7.41
C LEU A 144 -11.74 -2.43 -6.70
N SER A 145 -11.55 -3.58 -7.35
CA SER A 145 -11.83 -4.89 -6.73
C SER A 145 -10.61 -5.53 -6.07
N GLU A 146 -9.39 -5.15 -6.46
CA GLU A 146 -8.17 -5.79 -5.94
C GLU A 146 -7.31 -4.77 -5.19
N ALA A 147 -6.74 -3.80 -5.90
CA ALA A 147 -5.67 -2.96 -5.34
C ALA A 147 -6.13 -2.04 -4.20
N VAL A 148 -7.16 -1.22 -4.39
CA VAL A 148 -7.68 -0.33 -3.32
C VAL A 148 -8.12 -1.12 -2.09
N PRO A 149 -9.04 -2.09 -2.19
CA PRO A 149 -9.59 -2.73 -1.00
C PRO A 149 -8.56 -3.61 -0.29
N GLU A 150 -7.73 -4.37 -1.02
CA GLU A 150 -6.71 -5.22 -0.42
C GLU A 150 -5.60 -4.39 0.24
N GLU A 151 -5.07 -3.35 -0.43
CA GLU A 151 -3.95 -2.57 0.13
C GLU A 151 -4.36 -1.74 1.33
N ILE A 152 -5.57 -1.16 1.30
CA ILE A 152 -6.09 -0.39 2.43
C ILE A 152 -6.30 -1.29 3.66
N VAL A 153 -6.75 -2.54 3.48
CA VAL A 153 -6.90 -3.52 4.57
C VAL A 153 -5.54 -4.02 5.05
N PHE A 154 -4.72 -4.60 4.16
CA PHE A 154 -3.49 -5.29 4.55
C PHE A 154 -2.33 -4.33 4.87
N ARG A 155 -2.03 -3.40 3.96
CA ARG A 155 -0.88 -2.46 4.08
C ARG A 155 -1.26 -1.21 4.87
N GLY A 156 -2.56 -0.92 4.96
CA GLY A 156 -3.08 0.11 5.84
C GLY A 156 -3.33 -0.39 7.25
N TYR A 157 -4.52 -0.94 7.46
CA TYR A 157 -5.02 -1.21 8.81
C TYR A 157 -4.31 -2.37 9.50
N VAL A 158 -4.19 -3.54 8.86
CA VAL A 158 -3.55 -4.74 9.45
C VAL A 158 -2.09 -4.46 9.79
N THR A 159 -1.34 -3.85 8.88
CA THR A 159 0.04 -3.41 9.14
C THR A 159 0.12 -2.45 10.33
N GLY A 160 -0.78 -1.46 10.42
CA GLY A 160 -0.82 -0.54 11.55
C GLY A 160 -1.13 -1.23 12.88
N ALA A 161 -2.11 -2.14 12.91
CA ALA A 161 -2.50 -2.87 14.11
C ALA A 161 -1.41 -3.85 14.59
N LEU A 162 -0.75 -4.56 13.67
CA LEU A 162 0.37 -5.46 13.99
C LEU A 162 1.61 -4.69 14.45
N GLY A 163 1.87 -3.53 13.83
CA GLY A 163 2.99 -2.64 14.18
C GLY A 163 2.91 -2.03 15.57
N GLU A 164 1.76 -2.12 16.26
CA GLU A 164 1.66 -1.77 17.68
C GLU A 164 2.42 -2.75 18.59
N ARG A 165 2.76 -3.97 18.10
CA ARG A 165 3.38 -5.04 18.90
C ARG A 165 4.56 -5.74 18.26
N LEU A 166 4.67 -5.66 16.94
CA LEU A 166 5.71 -6.33 16.18
C LEU A 166 6.64 -5.28 15.57
N PRO A 167 7.96 -5.52 15.55
CA PRO A 167 8.87 -4.66 14.80
C PRO A 167 8.60 -4.82 13.29
N ASP A 168 9.11 -3.87 12.50
CA ASP A 168 8.74 -3.68 11.10
C ASP A 168 8.80 -4.95 10.24
N TRP A 169 9.88 -5.72 10.30
CA TRP A 169 10.01 -6.95 9.50
C TRP A 169 9.04 -8.06 9.93
N TRP A 170 8.81 -8.23 11.23
CA TRP A 170 7.82 -9.20 11.71
C TRP A 170 6.39 -8.78 11.35
N THR A 171 6.11 -7.48 11.33
CA THR A 171 4.86 -6.93 10.79
C THR A 171 4.69 -7.27 9.31
N ILE A 172 5.74 -7.08 8.49
CA ILE A 172 5.71 -7.43 7.05
C ILE A 172 5.45 -8.92 6.86
N LEU A 173 6.14 -9.80 7.58
CA LEU A 173 5.97 -11.24 7.44
C LEU A 173 4.57 -11.70 7.87
N ALA A 174 4.08 -11.20 9.01
CA ALA A 174 2.75 -11.54 9.51
C ALA A 174 1.63 -11.07 8.58
N GLN A 175 1.67 -9.82 8.09
CA GLN A 175 0.67 -9.35 7.12
C GLN A 175 0.75 -10.11 5.79
N SER A 176 1.96 -10.48 5.35
CA SER A 176 2.15 -11.22 4.10
C SER A 176 1.57 -12.64 4.20
N ALA A 177 1.72 -13.29 5.34
CA ALA A 177 1.11 -14.60 5.59
C ALA A 177 -0.42 -14.51 5.60
N LEU A 178 -0.99 -13.48 6.23
CA LEU A 178 -2.44 -13.23 6.21
C LEU A 178 -2.95 -12.95 4.78
N PHE A 179 -2.24 -12.11 4.02
CA PHE A 179 -2.55 -11.81 2.63
C PHE A 179 -2.48 -13.07 1.75
N THR A 180 -1.46 -13.88 1.93
CA THR A 180 -1.28 -15.14 1.18
C THR A 180 -2.41 -16.11 1.49
N GLY A 181 -2.72 -16.33 2.77
CA GLY A 181 -3.84 -17.18 3.18
C GLY A 181 -5.17 -16.67 2.63
N PHE A 182 -5.41 -15.36 2.70
CA PHE A 182 -6.59 -14.71 2.13
C PHE A 182 -6.70 -14.94 0.61
N ALA A 183 -5.62 -14.70 -0.14
CA ALA A 183 -5.59 -14.89 -1.58
C ALA A 183 -5.84 -16.36 -1.98
N LEU A 184 -5.24 -17.31 -1.26
CA LEU A 184 -5.47 -18.74 -1.49
C LEU A 184 -6.91 -19.17 -1.18
N LEU A 185 -7.53 -18.61 -0.14
CA LEU A 185 -8.93 -18.90 0.18
C LEU A 185 -9.89 -18.36 -0.89
N LEU A 186 -9.61 -17.19 -1.45
CA LEU A 186 -10.47 -16.58 -2.47
C LEU A 186 -10.25 -17.13 -3.88
N ARG A 187 -8.99 -17.36 -4.27
CA ARG A 187 -8.60 -17.71 -5.64
C ARG A 187 -8.30 -19.20 -5.81
N GLY A 188 -8.24 -19.95 -4.72
CA GLY A 188 -7.83 -21.35 -4.70
C GLY A 188 -6.31 -21.51 -4.72
N TYR A 189 -5.86 -22.74 -4.41
CA TYR A 189 -4.47 -23.14 -4.55
C TYR A 189 -4.31 -23.95 -5.84
N SER A 190 -3.58 -23.43 -6.82
CA SER A 190 -3.26 -24.17 -8.06
C SER A 190 -1.83 -24.74 -8.09
N GLY A 191 -0.98 -24.37 -7.13
CA GLY A 191 0.39 -24.89 -7.02
C GLY A 191 1.35 -23.92 -6.33
N LEU A 192 2.64 -24.31 -6.31
CA LEU A 192 3.71 -23.52 -5.69
C LEU A 192 3.91 -22.15 -6.34
N ALA A 193 3.61 -22.01 -7.64
CA ALA A 193 3.73 -20.73 -8.35
C ALA A 193 2.81 -19.66 -7.73
N ASP A 194 1.54 -19.98 -7.47
CA ASP A 194 0.59 -19.06 -6.83
C ASP A 194 1.00 -18.73 -5.40
N LEU A 195 1.39 -19.75 -4.62
CA LEU A 195 1.84 -19.56 -3.24
C LEU A 195 3.03 -18.60 -3.18
N THR A 196 4.05 -18.85 -4.01
CA THR A 196 5.26 -18.02 -4.05
C THR A 196 4.98 -16.63 -4.58
N MET A 197 4.10 -16.48 -5.58
CA MET A 197 3.67 -15.19 -6.10
C MET A 197 2.94 -14.36 -5.03
N PHE A 198 1.94 -14.92 -4.36
CA PHE A 198 1.19 -14.21 -3.33
C PHE A 198 2.06 -13.86 -2.13
N ALA A 199 2.96 -14.75 -1.72
CA ALA A 199 3.92 -14.47 -0.65
C ALA A 199 4.91 -13.36 -1.04
N ALA A 200 5.48 -13.42 -2.25
CA ALA A 200 6.42 -12.42 -2.75
C ALA A 200 5.75 -11.04 -2.91
N MET A 201 4.52 -11.01 -3.41
CA MET A 201 3.71 -9.79 -3.49
C MET A 201 3.35 -9.26 -2.10
N GLY A 202 2.99 -10.15 -1.18
CA GLY A 202 2.87 -9.93 0.26
C GLY A 202 4.01 -9.07 0.81
N ILE A 203 5.21 -9.63 0.68
CA ILE A 203 6.45 -9.07 1.23
C ILE A 203 6.86 -7.80 0.50
N GLY A 204 6.86 -7.82 -0.84
CA GLY A 204 7.27 -6.69 -1.67
C GLY A 204 6.42 -5.45 -1.42
N LEU A 205 5.09 -5.58 -1.44
CA LEU A 205 4.19 -4.46 -1.14
C LEU A 205 4.30 -4.02 0.33
N GLY A 206 4.49 -4.97 1.27
CA GLY A 206 4.77 -4.64 2.67
C GLY A 206 6.05 -3.80 2.84
N TYR A 207 7.10 -4.14 2.11
CA TYR A 207 8.35 -3.38 2.09
C TYR A 207 8.16 -1.99 1.47
N LEU A 208 7.45 -1.86 0.35
CA LEU A 208 7.15 -0.56 -0.25
C LEU A 208 6.35 0.33 0.72
N ARG A 209 5.39 -0.26 1.45
CA ARG A 209 4.65 0.44 2.49
C ARG A 209 5.54 0.93 3.63
N LEU A 210 6.52 0.12 4.05
CA LEU A 210 7.50 0.50 5.06
C LEU A 210 8.40 1.64 4.57
N ALA A 211 8.96 1.50 3.37
CA ALA A 211 9.90 2.46 2.78
C ALA A 211 9.26 3.84 2.55
N THR A 212 7.99 3.86 2.13
CA THR A 212 7.31 5.10 1.74
C THR A 212 6.41 5.70 2.81
N GLY A 213 5.88 4.89 3.72
CA GLY A 213 4.88 5.33 4.68
C GLY A 213 3.46 5.46 4.10
N SER A 214 3.26 5.15 2.81
CA SER A 214 2.02 5.42 2.08
C SER A 214 1.41 4.15 1.49
N VAL A 215 0.12 3.94 1.77
CA VAL A 215 -0.68 2.87 1.15
C VAL A 215 -0.90 3.16 -0.33
N TRP A 216 -0.97 4.44 -0.72
CA TRP A 216 -1.21 4.80 -2.11
C TRP A 216 -0.07 4.36 -3.03
N THR A 217 1.18 4.34 -2.54
CA THR A 217 2.30 3.74 -3.28
C THR A 217 2.03 2.27 -3.60
N THR A 218 1.55 1.51 -2.62
CA THR A 218 1.30 0.08 -2.81
C THR A 218 0.07 -0.16 -3.69
N VAL A 219 -0.98 0.67 -3.57
CA VAL A 219 -2.14 0.67 -4.49
C VAL A 219 -1.69 0.87 -5.94
N GLY A 220 -0.84 1.87 -6.20
CA GLY A 220 -0.34 2.13 -7.54
C GLY A 220 0.50 0.99 -8.10
N PHE A 221 1.43 0.47 -7.29
CA PHE A 221 2.29 -0.65 -7.68
C PHE A 221 1.48 -1.93 -7.96
N HIS A 222 0.57 -2.27 -7.05
CA HIS A 222 -0.36 -3.40 -7.16
C HIS A 222 -1.22 -3.25 -8.43
N THR A 223 -1.84 -2.09 -8.65
CA THR A 223 -2.70 -1.84 -9.82
C THR A 223 -1.94 -2.04 -11.12
N ALA A 224 -0.73 -1.48 -11.23
CA ALA A 224 0.11 -1.63 -12.42
C ALA A 224 0.50 -3.09 -12.66
N PHE A 225 0.93 -3.79 -11.60
CA PHE A 225 1.27 -5.22 -11.67
C PHE A 225 0.11 -6.09 -12.12
N GLN A 226 -1.05 -5.99 -11.46
CA GLN A 226 -2.20 -6.83 -11.76
C GLN A 226 -2.80 -6.50 -13.13
N THR A 227 -2.89 -5.22 -13.50
CA THR A 227 -3.38 -4.83 -14.83
C THR A 227 -2.45 -5.34 -15.92
N GLY A 228 -1.14 -5.11 -15.80
CA GLY A 228 -0.15 -5.57 -16.78
C GLY A 228 -0.11 -7.09 -16.89
N SER A 229 -0.15 -7.80 -15.75
CA SER A 229 -0.15 -9.26 -15.75
C SER A 229 -1.41 -9.85 -16.36
N GLN A 230 -2.60 -9.30 -16.03
CA GLN A 230 -3.86 -9.78 -16.60
C GLN A 230 -4.00 -9.44 -18.11
N LEU A 231 -3.42 -8.34 -18.58
CA LEU A 231 -3.37 -8.03 -20.02
C LEU A 231 -2.53 -9.06 -20.78
N VAL A 232 -1.37 -9.44 -20.25
CA VAL A 232 -0.44 -10.37 -20.91
C VAL A 232 -0.86 -11.83 -20.76
N LEU A 233 -1.40 -12.22 -19.60
CA LEU A 233 -1.62 -13.63 -19.26
C LEU A 233 -3.07 -14.09 -19.39
N THR A 234 -4.04 -13.18 -19.54
CA THR A 234 -5.47 -13.53 -19.44
C THR A 234 -6.33 -12.98 -20.56
N HIS A 235 -6.16 -11.71 -20.95
CA HIS A 235 -7.15 -11.02 -21.80
C HIS A 235 -6.98 -11.21 -23.30
N GLY A 236 -5.93 -11.90 -23.77
CA GLY A 236 -5.74 -12.24 -25.19
C GLY A 236 -5.60 -11.04 -26.14
N VAL A 237 -5.48 -9.82 -25.61
CA VAL A 237 -5.26 -8.56 -26.35
C VAL A 237 -3.77 -8.24 -26.53
N LEU A 238 -2.91 -8.99 -25.83
CA LEU A 238 -1.47 -9.00 -25.99
C LEU A 238 -1.01 -10.45 -26.18
N ASP A 239 -0.04 -10.65 -27.06
CA ASP A 239 0.67 -11.91 -27.23
C ASP A 239 2.16 -11.71 -27.00
N PHE A 240 2.75 -12.62 -26.22
CA PHE A 240 4.17 -12.62 -25.92
C PHE A 240 4.82 -13.83 -26.59
N ALA A 241 5.73 -13.59 -27.52
CA ALA A 241 6.35 -14.64 -28.32
C ALA A 241 7.39 -15.50 -27.56
N GLY A 242 7.76 -15.10 -26.34
CA GLY A 242 8.73 -15.83 -25.53
C GLY A 242 8.12 -16.94 -24.65
N PRO A 243 8.95 -17.83 -24.10
CA PRO A 243 8.47 -18.89 -23.21
C PRO A 243 7.88 -18.31 -21.90
N PRO A 244 6.86 -18.97 -21.30
CA PRO A 244 6.15 -18.46 -20.12
C PRO A 244 7.02 -18.01 -18.94
N PRO A 245 8.14 -18.68 -18.59
CA PRO A 245 9.02 -18.20 -17.52
C PRO A 245 9.60 -16.80 -17.75
N LEU A 246 9.82 -16.38 -19.01
CA LEU A 246 10.30 -15.03 -19.30
C LEU A 246 9.20 -13.97 -19.11
N ALA A 247 7.95 -14.30 -19.41
CA ALA A 247 6.81 -13.42 -19.08
C ALA A 247 6.70 -13.23 -17.56
N LEU A 248 6.80 -14.32 -16.79
CA LEU A 248 6.78 -14.27 -15.32
C LEU A 248 7.97 -13.47 -14.76
N LEU A 249 9.14 -13.57 -15.37
CA LEU A 249 10.30 -12.75 -14.99
C LEU A 249 10.05 -11.25 -15.25
N ALA A 250 9.52 -10.90 -16.43
CA ALA A 250 9.26 -9.53 -16.86
C ALA A 250 8.10 -8.86 -16.12
N LEU A 251 7.09 -9.64 -15.69
CA LEU A 251 5.94 -9.17 -14.92
C LEU A 251 6.17 -9.20 -13.41
N GLY A 252 6.94 -10.17 -12.91
CA GLY A 252 7.13 -10.44 -11.49
C GLY A 252 8.50 -10.01 -10.99
N THR A 253 9.45 -10.95 -10.96
CA THR A 253 10.73 -10.80 -10.25
C THR A 253 11.48 -9.52 -10.61
N ALA A 254 11.62 -9.20 -11.91
CA ALA A 254 12.38 -8.03 -12.34
C ALA A 254 11.76 -6.71 -11.85
N PRO A 255 10.47 -6.40 -12.13
CA PRO A 255 9.88 -5.15 -11.67
C PRO A 255 9.69 -5.07 -10.15
N PHE A 256 9.47 -6.18 -9.45
CA PHE A 256 9.42 -6.16 -7.98
C PHE A 256 10.80 -5.83 -7.37
N ALA A 257 11.87 -6.45 -7.86
CA ALA A 257 13.22 -6.19 -7.34
C ALA A 257 13.69 -4.77 -7.68
N VAL A 258 13.62 -4.38 -8.96
CA VAL A 258 14.07 -3.06 -9.43
C VAL A 258 13.19 -1.96 -8.84
N GLY A 259 11.87 -2.15 -8.82
CA GLY A 259 10.93 -1.20 -8.23
C GLY A 259 11.17 -0.96 -6.74
N ALA A 260 11.45 -2.03 -5.97
CA ALA A 260 11.80 -1.90 -4.56
C ALA A 260 13.10 -1.09 -4.36
N VAL A 261 14.13 -1.35 -5.16
CA VAL A 261 15.39 -0.59 -5.11
C VAL A 261 15.16 0.88 -5.46
N LEU A 262 14.45 1.16 -6.57
CA LEU A 262 14.14 2.52 -7.01
C LEU A 262 13.38 3.29 -5.92
N VAL A 263 12.35 2.69 -5.33
CA VAL A 263 11.57 3.34 -4.26
C VAL A 263 12.44 3.60 -3.03
N SER A 264 13.31 2.67 -2.65
CA SER A 264 14.20 2.85 -1.50
C SER A 264 15.24 3.96 -1.70
N MET A 265 15.67 4.20 -2.94
CA MET A 265 16.54 5.33 -3.28
C MET A 265 15.76 6.65 -3.36
N LEU A 266 14.58 6.63 -3.98
CA LEU A 266 13.79 7.83 -4.24
C LEU A 266 13.02 8.33 -3.01
N ALA A 267 12.56 7.45 -2.11
CA ALA A 267 11.74 7.85 -0.97
C ALA A 267 12.46 8.78 0.03
N PRO A 268 13.76 8.59 0.34
CA PRO A 268 14.52 9.55 1.12
C PRO A 268 14.86 10.84 0.36
N ALA A 269 15.20 10.73 -0.93
CA ALA A 269 15.64 11.86 -1.76
C ALA A 269 14.49 12.80 -2.16
N TYR A 270 13.33 12.23 -2.47
CA TYR A 270 12.14 12.91 -2.98
C TYR A 270 10.88 12.53 -2.20
N PRO A 271 10.82 12.82 -0.88
CA PRO A 271 9.72 12.39 -0.01
C PRO A 271 8.34 12.92 -0.45
N GLN A 272 8.29 14.03 -1.19
CA GLN A 272 7.09 14.60 -1.79
C GLN A 272 6.42 13.71 -2.84
N LEU A 273 7.16 12.81 -3.48
CA LEU A 273 6.61 11.85 -4.44
C LEU A 273 5.75 10.79 -3.75
N PHE A 274 6.08 10.48 -2.50
CA PHE A 274 5.47 9.38 -1.74
C PHE A 274 4.56 9.84 -0.62
N ALA A 275 4.19 11.13 -0.60
CA ALA A 275 3.43 11.74 0.49
C ALA A 275 4.07 11.55 1.88
N ARG A 276 5.39 11.28 1.93
CA ARG A 276 6.14 11.12 3.17
C ARG A 276 6.49 12.52 3.67
N ARG A 277 6.02 12.93 4.85
CA ARG A 277 6.61 14.11 5.50
C ARG A 277 8.01 13.75 5.96
N ARG A 278 9.00 14.61 5.71
CA ARG A 278 10.30 14.55 6.39
C ARG A 278 10.02 14.44 7.90
N GLN A 279 10.38 13.31 8.50
CA GLN A 279 10.46 13.28 9.96
C GLN A 279 11.49 14.33 10.33
N ARG A 280 11.10 15.34 11.12
CA ARG A 280 12.09 16.24 11.72
C ARG A 280 13.06 15.33 12.48
N PRO A 281 14.39 15.49 12.32
CA PRO A 281 15.32 14.74 13.14
C PRO A 281 14.93 14.91 14.61
N PRO A 282 15.11 13.88 15.46
CA PRO A 282 14.87 14.02 16.88
C PRO A 282 15.62 15.27 17.34
N ARG A 283 14.92 16.18 18.04
CA ARG A 283 15.61 17.24 18.76
C ARG A 283 16.60 16.51 19.66
N THR A 284 17.89 16.65 19.40
CA THR A 284 18.90 16.25 20.36
C THR A 284 18.48 16.87 21.69
N PRO A 285 18.37 16.08 22.77
CA PRO A 285 18.23 16.65 24.09
C PRO A 285 19.57 17.36 24.35
N THR A 286 19.69 18.60 23.92
CA THR A 286 20.74 19.49 24.39
C THR A 286 20.62 19.50 25.90
N GLY A 287 21.68 19.03 26.54
CA GLY A 287 21.72 18.68 27.94
C GLY A 287 21.28 19.81 28.86
N ARG A 288 20.89 19.38 30.06
CA ARG A 288 20.98 20.12 31.33
C ARG A 288 21.51 21.55 31.18
N ALA A 289 20.61 22.54 31.22
CA ALA A 289 20.97 23.79 31.87
C ALA A 289 21.19 23.43 33.36
N GLY A 290 22.43 23.53 33.81
CA GLY A 290 22.76 23.38 35.22
C GLY A 290 22.17 24.53 36.04
N PRO A 291 21.87 24.33 37.33
CA PRO A 291 21.52 25.40 38.23
C PRO A 291 22.81 26.03 38.76
N CYS A 292 23.09 27.28 38.41
CA CYS A 292 23.96 28.14 39.19
C CYS A 292 23.72 29.62 38.84
N ASP A 293 23.45 30.37 39.90
CA ASP A 293 23.76 31.77 40.12
C ASP A 293 22.65 32.80 39.80
N ASP A 294 21.67 32.82 40.70
CA ASP A 294 21.25 34.07 41.33
C ASP A 294 22.47 34.70 42.06
N LEU A 295 23.00 35.79 41.53
CA LEU A 295 23.68 36.80 42.34
C LEU A 295 23.25 38.18 41.85
N ASP A 296 22.48 38.83 42.72
CA ASP A 296 22.27 40.27 42.79
C ASP A 296 23.59 41.03 42.67
N ALA A 297 23.60 42.10 41.87
CA ALA A 297 24.40 43.28 42.14
C ALA A 297 23.76 44.53 41.50
N ASP A 298 23.38 45.44 42.37
CA ASP A 298 22.93 46.82 42.16
C ASP A 298 23.83 47.67 41.23
N ALA A 299 23.14 48.45 40.37
CA ALA A 299 23.36 49.87 40.00
C ALA A 299 24.66 50.33 39.26
N PRO A 300 24.71 51.56 38.66
CA PRO A 300 23.65 52.53 38.33
C PRO A 300 23.64 53.03 36.86
N GLU A 301 22.56 53.74 36.54
CA GLU A 301 22.43 54.80 35.52
C GLU A 301 23.72 55.60 35.27
N THR A 302 24.08 55.75 33.98
CA THR A 302 24.68 56.99 33.49
C THR A 302 24.05 57.38 32.15
N ASP A 303 23.37 58.52 32.22
CA ASP A 303 22.95 59.39 31.14
C ASP A 303 24.19 60.01 30.47
N VAL A 304 24.34 59.86 29.15
CA VAL A 304 25.12 60.79 28.32
C VAL A 304 24.48 60.90 26.92
N THR A 305 23.83 62.04 26.74
CA THR A 305 23.49 62.77 25.52
C THR A 305 24.52 62.75 24.37
N GLY A 306 24.01 62.77 23.13
CA GLY A 306 24.48 63.66 22.06
C GLY A 306 25.69 63.26 21.21
N HIS A 307 25.43 62.68 20.02
CA HIS A 307 25.65 63.29 18.68
C HIS A 307 25.47 62.26 17.56
#